data_AF-A0A6N2KZB8-F1
#
_entry.id   AF-A0A6N2KZB8-F1
#
_cell.length_a   1.000
_cell.length_b   1.000
_cell.length_c   1.000
_cell.angle_alpha   90.00
_cell.angle_beta   90.00
_cell.angle_gamma   90.00
#
_symmetry.space_group_name_H-M   'P 1'
#
loop_
_entity.id
_entity.type
_entity.pdbx_description
1 polymer ?
#
loop_
_entity_poly.entity_id
_entity_poly.type
_entity_poly.pdbx_seq_one_letter_code
_entity_poly.pdbx_strand_id
1 'polypeptide(L)'
;MEAPIVLSDEMNNISILSTMVGLPDSGAFLERRYAGLTRVEIRCAQQEVYNFTNNYEWGYQVGLGGENLNIYMREHLGNIEWNEVASATDQPLTWFKIEFDAPKGDDPVVLNLSTMGKGEAWVNGQSIGRYWLSFLTSRGQPSQTLYHIPRAFLNTSGNLLVLLEESGGDPLHVSVDTVSRTGLQEHASRYPPPQQFYSVQGLLLDNLTV
;
A
#
# COMPACT_ATOMS: atom_id res chain seq x y z
N MET A 1 -7.74 19.35 -4.47
CA MET A 1 -7.45 19.13 -3.05
C MET A 1 -6.75 20.39 -2.56
N GLU A 2 -7.18 20.93 -1.43
CA GLU A 2 -6.53 22.06 -0.77
C GLU A 2 -6.24 21.61 0.65
N ALA A 3 -4.97 21.72 1.07
CA ALA A 3 -4.53 21.30 2.40
C ALA A 3 -3.60 22.38 2.97
N PRO A 4 -3.79 22.79 4.25
CA PRO A 4 -2.85 23.69 4.88
C PRO A 4 -1.50 22.98 5.08
N ILE A 5 -0.41 23.68 4.80
CA ILE A 5 0.94 23.22 5.03
C ILE A 5 1.67 24.24 5.90
N VAL A 6 2.61 23.77 6.73
CA VAL A 6 3.50 24.63 7.51
C VAL A 6 4.79 24.76 6.72
N LEU A 7 5.21 26.01 6.50
CA LEU A 7 6.46 26.34 5.83
C LEU A 7 7.41 27.01 6.85
N SER A 8 8.70 26.78 6.69
CA SER A 8 9.73 27.54 7.38
C SER A 8 10.18 28.73 6.53
N ASP A 9 10.89 29.68 7.15
CA ASP A 9 11.56 30.78 6.44
C ASP A 9 12.84 30.32 5.69
N GLU A 10 13.21 29.04 5.84
CA GLU A 10 14.37 28.43 5.17
C GLU A 10 13.95 27.67 3.89
N MET A 11 14.88 26.89 3.32
CA MET A 11 14.58 26.00 2.20
C MET A 11 13.59 24.92 2.65
N ASN A 12 12.45 24.83 1.96
CA ASN A 12 11.42 23.84 2.20
C ASN A 12 11.48 22.75 1.13
N ASN A 13 11.60 21.49 1.53
CA ASN A 13 11.51 20.35 0.62
C ASN A 13 10.07 19.85 0.53
N ILE A 14 9.44 20.04 -0.62
CA ILE A 14 8.05 19.63 -0.86
C ILE A 14 8.06 18.42 -1.79
N SER A 15 7.59 17.29 -1.29
CA SER A 15 7.41 16.06 -2.06
C SER A 15 5.93 15.76 -2.23
N ILE A 16 5.51 15.47 -3.45
CA ILE A 16 4.11 15.15 -3.77
C ILE A 16 4.07 13.75 -4.37
N LEU A 17 3.48 12.81 -3.63
CA LEU A 17 3.24 11.47 -4.14
C LEU A 17 1.93 11.47 -4.95
N SER A 18 2.03 11.21 -6.25
CA SER A 18 0.87 11.01 -7.12
C SER A 18 0.69 9.52 -7.41
N THR A 19 -0.48 8.97 -7.08
CA THR A 19 -0.81 7.56 -7.28
C THR A 19 -1.94 7.39 -8.30
N MET A 20 -1.88 6.33 -9.09
CA MET A 20 -2.95 5.92 -10.00
C MET A 20 -3.59 4.63 -9.50
N VAL A 21 -4.92 4.54 -9.62
CA VAL A 21 -5.68 3.32 -9.26
C VAL A 21 -6.34 2.77 -10.51
N GLY A 22 -5.49 2.21 -11.38
CA GLY A 22 -5.88 1.82 -12.73
C GLY A 22 -5.91 2.99 -13.71
N LEU A 23 -6.15 2.65 -14.99
CA LEU A 23 -6.36 3.61 -16.06
C LEU A 23 -7.81 3.53 -16.54
N PRO A 24 -8.39 4.63 -17.06
CA PRO A 24 -9.69 4.59 -17.70
C PRO A 24 -9.75 3.52 -18.81
N ASP A 25 -10.79 2.69 -18.78
CA ASP A 25 -10.94 1.53 -19.67
C ASP A 25 -12.12 1.66 -20.66
N SER A 26 -12.93 2.72 -20.54
CA SER A 26 -14.13 2.93 -21.34
C SER A 26 -14.41 4.42 -21.59
N GLY A 27 -14.83 4.74 -22.82
CA GLY A 27 -15.13 6.11 -23.27
C GLY A 27 -14.40 6.51 -24.57
N ALA A 28 -14.75 7.66 -25.13
CA ALA A 28 -14.08 8.22 -26.31
C ALA A 28 -12.83 9.03 -25.92
N PHE A 29 -11.80 8.96 -26.77
CA PHE A 29 -10.54 9.70 -26.63
C PHE A 29 -9.80 9.43 -25.31
N LEU A 30 -9.74 8.16 -24.88
CA LEU A 30 -9.06 7.76 -23.63
C LEU A 30 -7.57 8.05 -23.67
N GLU A 31 -6.96 7.99 -24.86
CA GLU A 31 -5.56 8.32 -25.12
C GLU A 31 -5.22 9.79 -24.82
N ARG A 32 -6.22 10.66 -24.70
CA ARG A 32 -6.04 12.09 -24.35
C ARG A 32 -6.20 12.35 -22.85
N ARG A 33 -6.57 11.36 -22.05
CA ARG A 33 -6.68 11.50 -20.61
C ARG A 33 -5.28 11.47 -20.00
N TYR A 34 -5.01 12.42 -19.12
CA TYR A 34 -3.78 12.47 -18.34
C TYR A 34 -4.10 12.24 -16.87
N ALA A 35 -3.14 11.68 -16.15
CA ALA A 35 -3.17 11.51 -14.71
C ALA A 35 -1.95 12.22 -14.12
N GLY A 36 -2.04 12.55 -12.83
CA GLY A 36 -0.98 13.27 -12.12
C GLY A 36 -1.23 14.77 -11.99
N LEU A 37 -0.18 15.48 -11.58
CA LEU A 37 -0.23 16.89 -11.23
C LEU A 37 -0.25 17.75 -12.51
N THR A 38 -1.29 18.56 -12.66
CA THR A 38 -1.41 19.53 -13.77
C THR A 38 -1.35 20.98 -13.33
N ARG A 39 -1.51 21.22 -12.03
CA ARG A 39 -1.41 22.54 -11.42
C ARG A 39 -1.04 22.40 -9.95
N VAL A 40 0.01 23.09 -9.53
CA VAL A 40 0.46 23.14 -8.14
C VAL A 40 0.69 24.60 -7.75
N GLU A 41 -0.02 25.02 -6.70
CA GLU A 41 0.04 26.38 -6.18
C GLU A 41 0.07 26.38 -4.66
N ILE A 42 0.85 27.29 -4.07
CA ILE A 42 0.81 27.59 -2.63
C ILE A 42 0.21 28.99 -2.48
N ARG A 43 -0.80 29.11 -1.62
CA ARG A 43 -1.48 30.38 -1.32
C ARG A 43 -1.17 30.79 0.11
N CYS A 44 -0.57 31.96 0.26
CA CYS A 44 -0.30 32.55 1.57
C CYS A 44 -1.39 33.57 1.95
N ALA A 45 -1.51 33.89 3.24
CA ALA A 45 -2.61 34.66 3.83
C ALA A 45 -2.82 36.10 3.26
N GLN A 46 -1.97 36.56 2.34
CA GLN A 46 -1.93 37.92 1.80
C GLN A 46 -2.16 37.99 0.29
N GLN A 47 -2.91 37.04 -0.29
CA GLN A 47 -3.18 36.91 -1.75
C GLN A 47 -1.96 36.57 -2.61
N GLU A 48 -0.79 36.32 -2.02
CA GLU A 48 0.35 35.80 -2.74
C GLU A 48 0.09 34.36 -3.18
N VAL A 49 0.26 34.11 -4.48
CA VAL A 49 0.13 32.79 -5.09
C VAL A 49 1.46 32.43 -5.72
N TYR A 50 2.11 31.43 -5.15
CA TYR A 50 3.32 30.83 -5.71
C TYR A 50 2.89 29.69 -6.65
N ASN A 51 3.06 29.89 -7.95
CA ASN A 51 2.68 28.90 -8.96
C ASN A 51 3.90 28.04 -9.34
N PHE A 52 3.89 26.79 -8.89
CA PHE A 52 4.95 25.82 -9.13
C PHE A 52 4.81 25.07 -10.45
N THR A 53 3.70 25.24 -11.18
CA THR A 53 3.37 24.41 -12.34
C THR A 53 4.43 24.47 -13.45
N ASN A 54 4.92 25.66 -13.79
CA ASN A 54 5.87 25.86 -14.91
C ASN A 54 7.03 26.80 -14.57
N ASN A 55 7.05 27.39 -13.38
CA ASN A 55 7.97 28.49 -13.04
C ASN A 55 9.15 28.05 -12.18
N TYR A 56 9.21 26.76 -11.81
CA TYR A 56 10.21 26.20 -10.91
C TYR A 56 10.68 24.85 -11.44
N GLU A 57 11.89 24.46 -11.05
CA GLU A 57 12.47 23.16 -11.40
C GLU A 57 11.81 22.04 -10.57
N TRP A 58 11.63 20.88 -11.20
CA TRP A 58 11.00 19.71 -10.60
C TRP A 58 11.94 18.50 -10.67
N GLY A 59 12.11 17.83 -9.54
CA GLY A 59 12.63 16.46 -9.49
C GLY A 59 11.50 15.44 -9.69
N TYR A 60 11.79 14.34 -10.38
CA TYR A 60 10.84 13.25 -10.60
C TYR A 60 11.48 11.91 -10.25
N GLN A 61 10.71 11.08 -9.55
CA GLN A 61 11.04 9.67 -9.32
C GLN A 61 9.82 8.83 -9.66
N VAL A 62 10.06 7.76 -10.43
CA VAL A 62 9.06 6.75 -10.74
C VAL A 62 9.15 5.65 -9.70
N GLY A 63 8.03 5.31 -9.09
CA GLY A 63 7.94 4.27 -8.07
C GLY A 63 8.54 4.66 -6.72
N LEU A 64 8.36 3.78 -5.75
CA LEU A 64 8.89 3.88 -4.40
C LEU A 64 10.23 3.13 -4.29
N GLY A 65 11.09 3.56 -3.37
CA GLY A 65 12.39 2.91 -3.14
C GLY A 65 12.26 1.41 -2.82
N GLY A 66 11.22 1.02 -2.06
CA GLY A 66 10.97 -0.40 -1.78
C GLY A 66 10.58 -1.22 -3.02
N GLU A 67 9.89 -0.59 -3.98
CA GLU A 67 9.58 -1.22 -5.27
C GLU A 67 10.87 -1.38 -6.11
N ASN A 68 11.69 -0.34 -6.20
CA ASN A 68 12.97 -0.38 -6.92
C ASN A 68 13.93 -1.44 -6.36
N LEU A 69 13.94 -1.60 -5.04
CA LEU A 69 14.73 -2.62 -4.33
C LEU A 69 14.09 -4.02 -4.36
N ASN A 70 12.88 -4.16 -4.90
CA ASN A 70 12.13 -5.41 -5.00
C ASN A 70 12.01 -6.13 -3.65
N ILE A 71 11.73 -5.40 -2.57
CA ILE A 71 11.71 -5.94 -1.19
C ILE A 71 10.52 -6.87 -0.91
N TYR A 72 9.64 -7.05 -1.88
CA TYR A 72 8.62 -8.09 -1.89
C TYR A 72 9.17 -9.49 -2.25
N MET A 73 10.44 -9.58 -2.69
CA MET A 73 11.15 -10.82 -2.96
C MET A 73 12.06 -11.21 -1.78
N ARG A 74 12.07 -12.51 -1.43
CA ARG A 74 12.76 -13.02 -0.22
C ARG A 74 14.28 -12.76 -0.27
N GLU A 75 14.88 -12.93 -1.44
CA GLU A 75 16.31 -12.76 -1.70
C GLU A 75 16.82 -11.33 -1.44
N HIS A 76 15.94 -10.32 -1.50
CA HIS A 76 16.31 -8.91 -1.29
C HIS A 76 16.09 -8.42 0.13
N LEU A 77 15.43 -9.22 0.98
CA LEU A 77 15.11 -8.82 2.36
C LEU A 77 16.34 -8.65 3.26
N GLY A 78 17.44 -9.35 2.96
CA GLY A 78 18.65 -9.36 3.79
C GLY A 78 19.42 -8.05 3.82
N ASN A 79 19.18 -7.16 2.85
CA ASN A 79 19.85 -5.85 2.75
C ASN A 79 19.07 -4.72 3.43
N ILE A 80 17.92 -5.03 4.03
CA ILE A 80 17.01 -4.06 4.63
C ILE A 80 16.96 -4.31 6.13
N GLU A 81 17.09 -3.24 6.92
CA GLU A 81 16.93 -3.30 8.36
C GLU A 81 15.44 -3.26 8.72
N TRP A 82 14.89 -4.42 9.07
CA TRP A 82 13.49 -4.57 9.45
C TRP A 82 13.33 -4.47 10.97
N ASN A 83 12.33 -3.71 11.41
CA ASN A 83 12.03 -3.52 12.82
C ASN A 83 10.81 -4.33 13.22
N GLU A 84 10.80 -4.85 14.44
CA GLU A 84 9.64 -5.56 14.97
C GLU A 84 8.46 -4.62 15.18
N VAL A 85 7.25 -5.03 14.78
CA VAL A 85 6.03 -4.26 15.00
C VAL A 85 5.42 -4.62 16.36
N ALA A 86 5.57 -3.73 17.34
CA ALA A 86 5.04 -3.91 18.69
C ALA A 86 3.59 -3.41 18.87
N SER A 87 3.11 -2.51 18.00
CA SER A 87 1.77 -1.93 18.09
C SER A 87 1.27 -1.45 16.73
N ALA A 88 -0.03 -1.20 16.63
CA ALA A 88 -0.63 -0.51 15.50
C ALA A 88 0.14 0.78 15.16
N THR A 89 0.25 1.08 13.87
CA THR A 89 0.95 2.26 13.37
C THR A 89 0.06 3.01 12.40
N ASP A 90 -0.11 4.31 12.63
CA ASP A 90 -0.81 5.21 11.72
C ASP A 90 0.18 5.87 10.73
N GLN A 91 1.32 5.23 10.50
CA GLN A 91 2.37 5.78 9.66
C GLN A 91 2.16 5.37 8.20
N PRO A 92 1.98 6.36 7.29
CA PRO A 92 1.83 6.07 5.87
C PRO A 92 3.16 5.60 5.28
N LEU A 93 3.06 4.96 4.12
CA LEU A 93 4.20 4.49 3.32
C LEU A 93 5.14 3.56 4.09
N THR A 94 4.53 2.61 4.78
CA THR A 94 5.23 1.59 5.58
C THR A 94 5.17 0.26 4.84
N TRP A 95 6.30 -0.44 4.78
CA TRP A 95 6.34 -1.82 4.31
C TRP A 95 6.25 -2.76 5.50
N PHE A 96 5.44 -3.80 5.39
CA PHE A 96 5.32 -4.87 6.38
C PHE A 96 5.69 -6.21 5.78
N LYS A 97 6.21 -7.11 6.60
CA LYS A 97 6.39 -8.51 6.24
C LYS A 97 6.07 -9.46 7.38
N ILE A 98 5.67 -10.67 7.02
CA ILE A 98 5.49 -11.81 7.92
C ILE A 98 5.70 -13.11 7.15
N GLU A 99 6.13 -14.17 7.84
CA GLU A 99 6.15 -15.51 7.29
C GLU A 99 5.00 -16.35 7.82
N PHE A 100 4.40 -17.22 7.00
CA PHE A 100 3.28 -18.08 7.39
C PHE A 100 3.18 -19.43 6.71
N ASP A 101 2.49 -20.35 7.40
CA ASP A 101 2.20 -21.69 6.88
C ASP A 101 0.89 -21.68 6.08
N ALA A 102 0.84 -22.44 5.00
CA ALA A 102 -0.37 -22.52 4.20
C ALA A 102 -1.51 -23.19 5.02
N PRO A 103 -2.74 -22.65 4.96
CA PRO A 103 -3.90 -23.33 5.52
C PRO A 103 -4.04 -24.75 5.00
N LYS A 104 -4.54 -25.68 5.81
CA LYS A 104 -4.74 -27.08 5.39
C LYS A 104 -5.92 -27.19 4.40
N GLY A 105 -5.94 -28.30 3.65
CA GLY A 105 -7.01 -28.62 2.70
C GLY A 105 -6.95 -27.83 1.40
N ASP A 106 -8.01 -27.96 0.59
CA ASP A 106 -8.08 -27.45 -0.78
C ASP A 106 -8.99 -26.21 -0.93
N ASP A 107 -9.56 -25.73 0.17
CA ASP A 107 -10.43 -24.55 0.17
C ASP A 107 -9.69 -23.30 -0.33
N PRO A 108 -10.37 -22.37 -1.04
CA PRO A 108 -9.81 -21.07 -1.41
C PRO A 108 -9.24 -20.33 -0.19
N VAL A 109 -8.09 -19.67 -0.40
CA VAL A 109 -7.39 -18.90 0.64
C VAL A 109 -7.63 -17.42 0.42
N VAL A 110 -7.88 -16.69 1.50
CA VAL A 110 -8.05 -15.24 1.48
C VAL A 110 -7.17 -14.58 2.52
N LEU A 111 -6.70 -13.39 2.18
CA LEU A 111 -6.04 -12.45 3.07
C LEU A 111 -7.08 -11.47 3.58
N ASN A 112 -7.30 -11.46 4.88
CA ASN A 112 -8.15 -10.48 5.54
C ASN A 112 -7.32 -9.25 5.91
N LEU A 113 -7.61 -8.14 5.24
CA LEU A 113 -6.93 -6.86 5.42
C LEU A 113 -7.79 -5.83 6.16
N SER A 114 -8.85 -6.24 6.88
CA SER A 114 -9.87 -5.35 7.46
C SER A 114 -9.36 -4.19 8.30
N THR A 115 -8.14 -4.28 8.81
CA THR A 115 -7.49 -3.29 9.68
C THR A 115 -6.43 -2.44 8.96
N MET A 116 -6.25 -2.64 7.66
CA MET A 116 -5.30 -1.90 6.82
C MET A 116 -5.97 -0.70 6.14
N GLY A 117 -5.18 0.15 5.51
CA GLY A 117 -5.64 1.37 4.84
C GLY A 117 -5.74 1.20 3.33
N LYS A 118 -4.66 1.47 2.62
CA LYS A 118 -4.56 1.37 1.15
C LYS A 118 -3.18 0.84 0.79
N GLY A 119 -3.08 0.00 -0.23
CA GLY A 119 -1.79 -0.50 -0.62
C GLY A 119 -1.80 -1.63 -1.61
N GLU A 120 -0.73 -2.40 -1.61
CA GLU A 120 -0.55 -3.60 -2.42
C GLU A 120 0.04 -4.73 -1.57
N ALA A 121 -0.32 -5.96 -1.91
CA ALA A 121 0.10 -7.15 -1.19
C ALA A 121 0.79 -8.15 -2.13
N TRP A 122 1.81 -8.82 -1.62
CA TRP A 122 2.56 -9.86 -2.31
C TRP A 122 2.66 -11.12 -1.46
N VAL A 123 2.54 -12.27 -2.10
CA VAL A 123 2.80 -13.58 -1.49
C VAL A 123 3.89 -14.28 -2.29
N ASN A 124 5.01 -14.61 -1.62
CA ASN A 124 6.19 -15.23 -2.25
C ASN A 124 6.66 -14.49 -3.51
N GLY A 125 6.71 -13.14 -3.44
CA GLY A 125 7.11 -12.29 -4.56
C GLY A 125 6.04 -12.07 -5.64
N GLN A 126 4.90 -12.76 -5.58
CA GLN A 126 3.80 -12.60 -6.53
C GLN A 126 2.80 -11.57 -6.00
N SER A 127 2.51 -10.52 -6.77
CA SER A 127 1.45 -9.57 -6.41
C SER A 127 0.09 -10.28 -6.41
N ILE A 128 -0.68 -10.08 -5.33
CA ILE A 128 -2.07 -10.51 -5.22
C ILE A 128 -3.05 -9.34 -5.40
N GLY A 129 -2.52 -8.16 -5.76
CA GLY A 129 -3.28 -6.98 -6.12
C GLY A 129 -3.36 -5.91 -5.04
N ARG A 130 -4.02 -4.81 -5.41
CA ARG A 130 -4.20 -3.63 -4.56
C ARG A 130 -5.33 -3.82 -3.58
N TYR A 131 -5.16 -3.28 -2.39
CA TYR A 131 -6.21 -3.15 -1.40
C TYR A 131 -6.53 -1.68 -1.12
N TRP A 132 -7.78 -1.37 -0.81
CA TRP A 132 -8.20 0.00 -0.48
C TRP A 132 -9.41 0.01 0.45
N LEU A 133 -9.12 -0.16 1.73
CA LEU A 133 -10.12 -0.26 2.78
C LEU A 133 -10.53 1.10 3.36
N SER A 134 -9.63 2.08 3.31
CA SER A 134 -9.95 3.47 3.69
C SER A 134 -10.97 4.12 2.74
N PHE A 135 -11.20 3.56 1.56
CA PHE A 135 -12.26 3.98 0.64
C PHE A 135 -13.59 3.30 0.98
N LEU A 136 -14.44 4.03 1.70
CA LEU A 136 -15.72 3.54 2.19
C LEU A 136 -16.84 3.75 1.18
N THR A 137 -17.73 2.76 1.10
CA THR A 137 -19.03 2.87 0.43
C THR A 137 -19.93 3.89 1.13
N SER A 138 -21.07 4.24 0.52
CA SER A 138 -22.08 5.11 1.14
C SER A 138 -22.65 4.58 2.46
N ARG A 139 -22.42 3.30 2.78
CA ARG A 139 -22.80 2.67 4.05
C ARG A 139 -21.68 2.68 5.10
N GLY A 140 -20.56 3.34 4.83
CA GLY A 140 -19.40 3.40 5.73
C GLY A 140 -18.64 2.08 5.84
N GLN A 141 -18.74 1.21 4.83
CA GLN A 141 -18.04 -0.09 4.81
C GLN A 141 -17.02 -0.13 3.67
N PRO A 142 -15.85 -0.77 3.84
CA PRO A 142 -14.92 -1.02 2.75
C PRO A 142 -15.59 -1.76 1.58
N SER A 143 -15.16 -1.47 0.35
CA SER A 143 -15.66 -2.18 -0.83
C SER A 143 -15.24 -3.65 -0.87
N GLN A 144 -14.07 -3.96 -0.32
CA GLN A 144 -13.50 -5.29 -0.24
C GLN A 144 -12.58 -5.37 0.99
N THR A 145 -12.70 -6.45 1.77
CA THR A 145 -11.85 -6.72 2.95
C THR A 145 -11.05 -8.01 2.81
N LEU A 146 -11.57 -8.96 2.04
CA LEU A 146 -10.96 -10.26 1.77
C LEU A 146 -10.36 -10.27 0.37
N TYR A 147 -9.07 -10.57 0.29
CA TYR A 147 -8.28 -10.59 -0.94
C TYR A 147 -7.84 -12.01 -1.25
N HIS A 148 -8.10 -12.51 -2.45
CA HIS A 148 -7.80 -13.90 -2.80
C HIS A 148 -6.28 -14.15 -2.89
N ILE A 149 -5.81 -15.21 -2.23
CA ILE A 149 -4.46 -15.74 -2.42
C ILE A 149 -4.58 -17.04 -3.24
N PRO A 150 -4.09 -17.07 -4.50
CA PRO A 150 -4.05 -18.29 -5.27
C PRO A 150 -3.25 -19.37 -4.55
N ARG A 151 -3.85 -20.56 -4.36
CA ARG A 151 -3.17 -21.73 -3.76
C ARG A 151 -1.84 -22.06 -4.43
N ALA A 152 -1.75 -21.83 -5.74
CA ALA A 152 -0.53 -22.05 -6.52
C ALA A 152 0.64 -21.12 -6.15
N PHE A 153 0.38 -20.02 -5.43
CA PHE A 153 1.42 -19.11 -4.93
C PHE A 153 1.99 -19.59 -3.58
N LEU A 154 1.37 -20.58 -2.95
CA LEU A 154 1.73 -21.04 -1.60
C LEU A 154 2.60 -22.29 -1.62
N ASN A 155 3.65 -22.26 -0.81
CA ASN A 155 4.36 -23.43 -0.30
C ASN A 155 3.65 -23.98 0.94
N THR A 156 3.98 -25.21 1.35
CA THR A 156 3.39 -25.81 2.57
C THR A 156 3.68 -25.00 3.83
N SER A 157 4.90 -24.46 3.96
CA SER A 157 5.34 -23.62 5.07
C SER A 157 6.29 -22.53 4.59
N GLY A 158 6.55 -21.54 5.44
CA GLY A 158 7.50 -20.46 5.15
C GLY A 158 7.09 -19.61 3.95
N ASN A 159 5.81 -19.31 3.80
CA ASN A 159 5.33 -18.34 2.81
C ASN A 159 5.64 -16.93 3.29
N LEU A 160 6.18 -16.09 2.43
CA LEU A 160 6.42 -14.69 2.73
C LEU A 160 5.20 -13.87 2.29
N LEU A 161 4.58 -13.15 3.22
CA LEU A 161 3.64 -12.07 2.92
C LEU A 161 4.39 -10.74 3.06
N VAL A 162 4.29 -9.88 2.06
CA VAL A 162 4.75 -8.48 2.11
C VAL A 162 3.58 -7.56 1.78
N LEU A 163 3.45 -6.47 2.53
CA LEU A 163 2.44 -5.43 2.33
C LEU A 163 3.14 -4.08 2.17
N LEU A 164 2.73 -3.28 1.21
CA LEU A 164 2.99 -1.84 1.17
C LEU A 164 1.73 -1.14 1.67
N GLU A 165 1.80 -0.42 2.78
CA GLU A 165 0.70 0.38 3.33
C GLU A 165 0.93 1.87 3.04
N GLU A 166 0.10 2.45 2.18
CA GLU A 166 0.19 3.83 1.71
C GLU A 166 -0.45 4.85 2.66
N SER A 167 -1.44 4.47 3.47
CA SER A 167 -2.23 5.42 4.28
C SER A 167 -1.96 5.30 5.78
N GLY A 168 -1.88 4.08 6.30
CA GLY A 168 -1.83 3.77 7.73
C GLY A 168 -2.76 2.61 8.04
N GLY A 169 -2.34 1.71 8.94
CA GLY A 169 -3.07 0.47 9.20
C GLY A 169 -2.44 -0.38 10.30
N ASP A 170 -3.24 -1.27 10.88
CA ASP A 170 -2.77 -2.20 11.91
C ASP A 170 -2.50 -3.59 11.31
N PRO A 171 -1.22 -3.97 11.12
CA PRO A 171 -0.87 -5.27 10.56
C PRO A 171 -1.13 -6.41 11.55
N LEU A 172 -1.24 -6.15 12.86
CA LEU A 172 -1.36 -7.20 13.88
C LEU A 172 -2.69 -7.98 13.82
N HIS A 173 -3.66 -7.45 13.09
CA HIS A 173 -4.96 -8.07 12.87
C HIS A 173 -5.15 -8.64 11.45
N VAL A 174 -4.12 -8.54 10.61
CA VAL A 174 -4.09 -9.22 9.31
C VAL A 174 -4.08 -10.73 9.53
N SER A 175 -4.91 -11.43 8.78
CA SER A 175 -5.06 -12.89 8.90
C SER A 175 -5.18 -13.57 7.53
N VAL A 176 -4.74 -14.82 7.48
CA VAL A 176 -4.91 -15.70 6.32
C VAL A 176 -5.96 -16.74 6.67
N ASP A 177 -7.06 -16.72 5.93
CA ASP A 177 -8.24 -17.53 6.22
C ASP A 177 -8.56 -18.44 5.03
N THR A 178 -9.39 -19.46 5.25
CA THR A 178 -10.01 -20.24 4.16
C THR A 178 -11.50 -19.95 4.08
N VAL A 179 -12.02 -19.91 2.86
CA VAL A 179 -13.45 -19.72 2.59
C VAL A 179 -14.05 -21.02 2.07
N SER A 180 -15.07 -21.53 2.76
CA SER A 180 -15.84 -22.71 2.32
C SER A 180 -17.30 -22.33 2.10
N ARG A 181 -17.92 -22.91 1.05
CA ARG A 181 -19.37 -22.81 0.82
C ARG A 181 -20.04 -24.06 1.37
N THR A 182 -20.45 -24.04 2.64
CA THR A 182 -21.46 -24.97 3.13
C THR A 182 -22.84 -24.31 3.04
N GLY A 183 -23.87 -25.09 2.69
CA GLY A 183 -25.19 -24.57 2.34
C GLY A 183 -25.72 -23.53 3.34
N LEU A 184 -25.96 -22.31 2.83
CA LEU A 184 -26.58 -21.15 3.50
C LEU A 184 -25.81 -20.43 4.62
N GLN A 185 -24.51 -20.65 4.81
CA GLN A 185 -23.68 -19.72 5.60
C GLN A 185 -22.20 -19.80 5.20
N GLU A 186 -21.61 -18.67 4.82
CA GLU A 186 -20.17 -18.56 4.58
C GLU A 186 -19.43 -18.70 5.93
N HIS A 187 -18.70 -19.80 6.09
CA HIS A 187 -17.82 -20.00 7.25
C HIS A 187 -16.38 -19.72 6.83
N ALA A 188 -15.84 -18.57 7.29
CA ALA A 188 -14.41 -18.31 7.26
C ALA A 188 -13.76 -18.99 8.48
N SER A 189 -12.78 -19.85 8.23
CA SER A 189 -11.96 -20.42 9.30
C SER A 189 -10.70 -19.58 9.46
N ARG A 190 -10.55 -18.97 10.65
CA ARG A 190 -9.40 -18.13 10.96
C ARG A 190 -8.22 -19.00 11.36
N TYR A 191 -7.13 -18.92 10.59
CA TYR A 191 -5.87 -19.50 11.02
C TYR A 191 -5.12 -18.44 11.83
N PRO A 192 -4.59 -18.79 13.02
CA PRO A 192 -3.83 -17.82 13.79
C PRO A 192 -2.64 -17.37 12.93
N PRO A 193 -2.42 -16.06 12.76
CA PRO A 193 -1.23 -15.59 12.11
C PRO A 193 -0.01 -16.05 12.95
N PRO A 194 1.11 -16.37 12.31
CA PRO A 194 2.40 -16.48 12.97
C PRO A 194 2.75 -15.21 13.74
N GLN A 195 3.65 -15.33 14.70
CA GLN A 195 3.64 -14.49 15.90
C GLN A 195 4.21 -13.07 15.74
N GLN A 196 4.67 -12.64 14.55
CA GLN A 196 5.41 -11.37 14.47
C GLN A 196 5.45 -10.73 13.08
N PHE A 197 4.94 -9.50 12.97
CA PHE A 197 5.16 -8.63 11.83
C PHE A 197 6.45 -7.83 12.01
N TYR A 198 7.12 -7.57 10.89
CA TYR A 198 8.23 -6.62 10.83
C TYR A 198 7.91 -5.49 9.85
N SER A 199 8.43 -4.29 10.10
CA SER A 199 8.23 -3.12 9.27
C SER A 199 9.51 -2.38 8.91
N VAL A 200 9.44 -1.64 7.81
CA VAL A 200 10.45 -0.64 7.42
C VAL A 200 9.77 0.59 6.84
N GLN A 201 10.32 1.76 7.14
CA GLN A 201 9.85 3.06 6.68
C GLN A 201 10.94 3.77 5.88
N GLY A 202 10.58 4.87 5.23
CA GLY A 202 11.55 5.77 4.61
C GLY A 202 12.14 5.29 3.28
N LEU A 203 11.63 4.18 2.73
CA LEU A 203 11.97 3.71 1.38
C LEU A 203 11.19 4.49 0.30
N LEU A 204 11.23 5.82 0.41
CA LEU A 204 10.45 6.74 -0.42
C LEU A 204 11.26 7.31 -1.57
N LEU A 205 12.51 7.70 -1.30
CA LEU A 205 13.30 8.48 -2.23
C LEU A 205 14.73 7.96 -2.26
N ASP A 206 15.20 7.58 -3.44
CA ASP A 206 16.63 7.44 -3.70
C ASP A 206 17.17 8.87 -3.86
N ASN A 207 17.84 9.42 -2.84
CA ASN A 207 18.53 10.73 -2.83
C ASN A 207 18.32 11.60 -4.09
N LEU A 208 17.12 12.19 -4.23
CA LEU A 208 16.85 13.13 -5.31
C LEU A 208 17.55 14.44 -4.94
N THR A 209 18.80 14.60 -5.38
CA THR A 209 19.45 15.92 -5.42
C THR A 209 19.01 16.63 -6.69
N VAL A 210 18.23 17.71 -6.55
CA VAL A 210 18.12 18.75 -7.58
C VAL A 210 19.24 19.74 -7.33
#